data_AF-A0A836QA55-F1
#
_entry.id   AF-A0A836QA55-F1
#
_cell.length_a   1.000
_cell.length_b   1.000
_cell.length_c   1.000
_cell.angle_alpha   90.00
_cell.angle_beta   90.00
_cell.angle_gamma   90.00
#
_symmetry.space_group_name_H-M   'P 1'
#
loop_
_entity.id
_entity.type
_entity.pdbx_description
1 polymer ?
#
loop_
_entity_poly.entity_id
_entity_poly.type
_entity_poly.pdbx_seq_one_letter_code
_entity_poly.pdbx_strand_id
1 'polypeptide(L)'
;MKIIEIMSYPLTSEKDGIKIKSEIMKSETLYHCIFQNKVMLVYKDHNEILNCYEIEDEEIVSKVRLSKNTDIEKILEEYIREKNLKK
;
A
#
# COMPACT_ATOMS: atom_id res chain seq x y z
N MET A 1 11.15 23.39 20.16
CA MET A 1 11.43 22.52 18.99
C MET A 1 10.34 21.48 18.90
N LYS A 2 9.50 21.53 17.87
CA LYS A 2 8.48 20.51 17.64
C LYS A 2 9.22 19.38 16.93
N ILE A 3 9.42 18.25 17.60
CA ILE A 3 9.92 17.03 16.96
C ILE A 3 8.86 16.69 15.92
N ILE A 4 9.19 16.90 14.65
CA ILE A 4 8.38 16.36 13.56
C ILE A 4 8.74 14.88 13.56
N GLU A 5 7.96 14.06 14.26
CA GLU A 5 7.95 12.63 14.00
C GLU A 5 7.56 12.50 12.53
N ILE A 6 8.55 12.34 11.66
CA ILE A 6 8.31 11.77 10.34
C ILE A 6 7.82 10.36 10.67
N MET A 7 6.51 10.17 10.76
CA MET A 7 5.91 8.85 10.95
C MET A 7 6.48 7.97 9.86
N SER A 8 7.42 7.11 10.23
CA SER A 8 8.16 6.32 9.26
C SER A 8 7.16 5.38 8.61
N TYR A 9 7.04 5.47 7.29
CA TYR A 9 6.20 4.56 6.55
C TYR A 9 6.79 3.13 6.63
N PRO A 10 5.98 2.09 6.93
CA PRO A 10 6.49 0.75 7.24
C PRO A 10 7.05 -0.01 6.04
N LEU A 11 6.71 0.42 4.82
CA LEU A 11 7.17 -0.21 3.59
C LEU A 11 8.22 0.65 2.91
N THR A 12 9.31 0.05 2.48
CA THR A 12 10.32 0.73 1.66
C THR A 12 10.73 -0.21 0.53
N SER A 13 10.55 0.24 -0.71
CA SER A 13 11.09 -0.47 -1.87
C SER A 13 12.60 -0.23 -1.93
N GLU A 14 13.36 -1.31 -2.00
CA GLU A 14 14.81 -1.30 -2.20
C GLU A 14 15.13 -1.91 -3.58
N LYS A 15 16.41 -2.10 -3.89
CA LYS A 15 16.85 -2.63 -5.19
C LYS A 15 16.40 -4.09 -5.41
N ASP A 16 16.56 -4.91 -4.38
CA ASP A 16 16.42 -6.37 -4.47
C ASP A 16 15.15 -6.90 -3.78
N GLY A 17 14.33 -6.01 -3.21
CA GLY A 17 13.12 -6.40 -2.49
C GLY A 17 12.43 -5.25 -1.78
N ILE A 18 11.49 -5.60 -0.92
CA ILE A 18 10.72 -4.65 -0.10
C ILE A 18 11.08 -4.89 1.36
N LYS A 19 11.48 -3.82 2.04
CA LYS A 19 11.68 -3.83 3.48
C LYS A 19 10.37 -3.51 4.18
N ILE A 20 9.96 -4.39 5.08
CA ILE A 20 8.73 -4.27 5.88
C ILE A 20 9.12 -4.11 7.34
N LYS A 21 8.63 -3.04 7.99
CA LYS A 21 8.79 -2.78 9.42
C LYS A 21 7.48 -3.07 10.15
N SER A 22 7.23 -4.35 10.45
CA SER A 22 5.99 -4.82 11.07
C SER A 22 5.75 -4.26 12.48
N GLU A 23 6.82 -3.85 13.16
CA GLU A 23 6.82 -3.27 14.51
C GLU A 23 6.16 -1.89 14.60
N ILE A 24 6.08 -1.17 13.47
CA ILE A 24 5.41 0.14 13.38
C ILE A 24 4.12 0.10 12.55
N MET A 25 3.71 -1.09 12.08
CA MET A 25 2.44 -1.29 11.39
C MET A 25 1.29 -1.37 12.39
N LYS A 26 0.21 -0.65 12.10
CA LYS A 26 -1.07 -0.79 12.80
C LYS A 26 -1.82 -2.00 12.26
N SER A 27 -2.41 -2.78 13.14
CA SER A 27 -3.33 -3.86 12.79
C SER A 27 -4.55 -3.26 12.08
N GLU A 28 -5.17 -4.07 11.23
CA GLU A 28 -6.29 -3.70 10.38
C GLU A 28 -6.02 -2.49 9.46
N THR A 29 -4.75 -2.28 9.08
CA THR A 29 -4.35 -1.19 8.18
C THR A 29 -3.69 -1.74 6.91
N LEU A 30 -4.13 -1.25 5.75
CA LEU A 30 -3.55 -1.57 4.46
C LEU A 30 -2.43 -0.59 4.11
N TYR A 31 -1.24 -1.11 3.88
CA TYR A 31 -0.08 -0.36 3.41
C TYR A 31 0.24 -0.77 1.97
N HIS A 32 0.88 0.13 1.22
CA HIS A 32 1.29 -0.13 -0.15
C HIS A 32 2.67 0.43 -0.49
N CYS A 33 3.37 -0.18 -1.44
CA CYS A 33 4.50 0.45 -2.12
C CYS A 33 4.54 0.01 -3.57
N ILE A 34 5.41 0.63 -4.38
CA ILE A 34 5.66 0.17 -5.75
C ILE A 34 7.00 -0.54 -5.79
N PHE A 35 7.00 -1.77 -6.27
CA PHE A 35 8.20 -2.55 -6.53
C PHE A 35 8.04 -3.29 -7.86
N GLN A 36 9.08 -3.29 -8.70
CA GLN A 36 9.07 -3.96 -10.01
C GLN A 36 7.83 -3.69 -10.88
N ASN A 37 7.37 -2.43 -10.93
CA ASN A 37 6.17 -2.03 -11.68
C ASN A 37 4.85 -2.63 -11.18
N LYS A 38 4.81 -3.19 -9.98
CA LYS A 38 3.60 -3.67 -9.31
C LYS A 38 3.29 -2.82 -8.09
N VAL A 39 2.01 -2.73 -7.75
CA VAL A 39 1.59 -2.24 -6.42
C VAL A 39 1.60 -3.42 -5.48
N MET A 40 2.40 -3.29 -4.42
CA MET A 40 2.57 -4.31 -3.39
C MET A 40 1.77 -3.86 -2.18
N LEU A 41 0.72 -4.59 -1.85
CA LEU A 41 -0.13 -4.35 -0.70
C LEU A 41 0.31 -5.23 0.45
N VAL A 42 0.37 -4.66 1.65
CA VAL A 42 0.65 -5.38 2.89
C VAL A 42 -0.40 -5.00 3.92
N TYR A 43 -1.18 -5.99 4.34
CA TYR A 43 -2.21 -5.85 5.36
C TYR A 43 -1.79 -6.63 6.61
N LYS A 44 -1.82 -5.97 7.76
CA LYS A 44 -1.59 -6.63 9.05
C LYS A 44 -2.95 -6.91 9.68
N ASP A 45 -3.31 -8.19 9.81
CA ASP A 45 -4.62 -8.55 10.36
C ASP A 45 -4.65 -8.53 11.90
N HIS A 46 -5.81 -8.84 12.47
CA HIS A 46 -6.04 -8.86 13.93
C HIS A 46 -5.21 -9.92 14.67
N ASN A 47 -4.74 -10.97 13.99
CA ASN A 47 -3.85 -11.99 14.55
C ASN A 47 -2.37 -11.61 14.37
N GLU A 48 -2.09 -10.35 13.99
CA GLU A 48 -0.76 -9.83 13.68
C GLU A 48 -0.09 -10.54 12.48
N ILE A 49 -0.87 -11.24 11.64
CA ILE A 49 -0.37 -11.90 10.44
C ILE A 49 -0.29 -10.88 9.31
N LEU A 50 0.85 -10.88 8.61
CA LEU A 50 1.08 -10.06 7.43
C LEU A 50 0.59 -10.78 6.18
N ASN A 51 -0.39 -10.19 5.53
CA ASN A 51 -0.92 -10.62 4.25
C ASN A 51 -0.36 -9.72 3.15
N CYS A 52 0.25 -10.31 2.13
CA CYS A 52 0.88 -9.59 1.02
C CYS A 52 0.15 -9.90 -0.29
N TYR A 53 -0.17 -8.87 -1.07
CA TYR A 53 -0.83 -8.99 -2.37
C TYR A 53 -0.12 -8.15 -3.43
N GLU A 54 -0.17 -8.59 -4.67
CA GLU A 54 0.40 -7.88 -5.81
C GLU A 54 -0.69 -7.47 -6.79
N ILE A 55 -0.60 -6.24 -7.30
CA ILE A 55 -1.45 -5.75 -8.38
C ILE A 55 -0.56 -5.37 -9.57
N GLU A 56 -0.81 -6.04 -10.69
CA GLU A 56 -0.13 -5.82 -11.97
C GLU A 56 -0.93 -4.94 -12.94
N ASP A 57 -2.19 -4.62 -12.61
CA ASP A 57 -3.03 -3.76 -13.44
C ASP A 57 -2.40 -2.37 -13.62
N GLU A 58 -2.07 -2.03 -14.87
CA GLU A 58 -1.36 -0.81 -15.21
C GLU A 58 -2.12 0.47 -14.82
N GLU A 59 -3.46 0.43 -14.85
CA GLU A 59 -4.30 1.56 -14.46
C GLU A 59 -4.13 1.86 -12.97
N ILE A 60 -4.16 0.82 -12.13
CA ILE A 60 -3.94 0.95 -10.69
C ILE A 60 -2.50 1.38 -10.40
N VAL A 61 -1.50 0.74 -11.03
CA VAL A 61 -0.08 1.10 -10.87
C VAL A 61 0.15 2.57 -11.23
N SER A 62 -0.46 3.05 -12.31
CA SER A 62 -0.38 4.45 -12.74
C SER A 62 -1.04 5.40 -11.74
N LYS A 63 -2.27 5.09 -11.28
CA LYS A 63 -2.99 5.88 -10.26
C LYS A 63 -2.19 6.02 -8.95
N VAL A 64 -1.56 4.93 -8.50
CA VAL A 64 -0.70 4.94 -7.29
C VAL A 64 0.58 5.76 -7.51
N ARG A 65 1.24 5.64 -8.67
CA ARG A 65 2.44 6.44 -9.00
C ARG A 65 2.18 7.94 -9.00
N LEU A 66 1.04 8.34 -9.56
CA LEU A 66 0.69 9.74 -9.73
C LEU A 66 0.21 10.39 -8.44
N SER A 67 -0.33 9.61 -7.51
CA SER A 67 -0.78 10.15 -6.24
C SER A 67 0.33 10.18 -5.20
N LYS A 68 0.82 11.40 -4.95
CA LYS A 68 1.90 11.65 -3.98
C LYS A 68 1.53 11.38 -2.52
N ASN A 69 0.25 11.19 -2.19
CA ASN A 69 -0.27 11.04 -0.82
C ASN A 69 -1.66 10.39 -0.77
N THR A 70 -2.09 9.70 -1.82
CA THR A 70 -3.47 9.18 -1.84
C THR A 70 -3.54 7.84 -1.15
N ASP A 71 -4.60 7.71 -0.37
CA ASP A 71 -5.05 6.49 0.28
C ASP A 71 -5.30 5.40 -0.78
N ILE A 72 -4.54 4.31 -0.70
CA ILE A 72 -4.65 3.17 -1.62
C ILE A 72 -6.05 2.57 -1.62
N GLU A 73 -6.74 2.60 -0.47
CA GLU A 73 -8.10 2.07 -0.37
C GLU A 73 -9.04 2.85 -1.29
N LYS A 74 -8.92 4.18 -1.33
CA LYS A 74 -9.73 5.03 -2.23
C LYS A 74 -9.47 4.72 -3.69
N ILE A 75 -8.21 4.53 -4.08
CA ILE A 75 -7.85 4.19 -5.47
C ILE A 75 -8.53 2.87 -5.88
N LEU A 76 -8.48 1.87 -4.99
CA LEU A 76 -9.10 0.58 -5.24
C LEU A 76 -10.64 0.66 -5.26
N GLU A 77 -11.24 1.41 -4.35
CA GLU A 77 -12.69 1.64 -4.31
C GLU A 77 -13.19 2.34 -5.58
N GLU A 78 -12.50 3.38 -6.04
CA GLU A 78 -12.81 4.10 -7.27
C GLU A 78 -12.70 3.17 -8.48
N TYR A 79 -11.61 2.40 -8.58
CA TYR A 79 -11.41 1.43 -9.64
C TYR A 79 -12.53 0.38 -9.67
N ILE A 80 -12.89 -0.21 -8.52
CA ILE A 80 -13.98 -1.19 -8.40
C ILE A 80 -15.31 -0.59 -8.86
N ARG A 81 -15.59 0.66 -8.48
CA ARG A 81 -16.81 1.39 -8.87
C ARG A 81 -16.85 1.66 -10.38
N GLU A 82 -15.75 2.14 -10.96
CA GLU A 82 -15.63 2.44 -12.39
C GLU A 82 -15.81 1.19 -13.25
N LYS A 83 -15.26 0.06 -12.81
CA LYS A 83 -15.35 -1.21 -13.53
C LYS A 83 -16.63 -2.01 -13.25
N ASN A 84 -17.52 -1.52 -12.37
CA ASN A 84 -18.70 -2.26 -11.89
C ASN A 84 -18.37 -3.69 -11.41
N LEU A 85 -17.25 -3.86 -10.70
CA LEU A 85 -16.79 -5.17 -10.22
C LEU A 85 -17.56 -5.65 -8.98
N LYS A 86 -18.41 -4.81 -8.38
CA LYS A 86 -19.40 -5.21 -7.37
C LYS A 86 -20.55 -5.95 -8.06
N LYS A 87 -20.33 -7.20 -8.45
CA LYS A 87 -21.40 -8.13 -8.81
C LYS A 87 -21.72 -9.05 -7.64
#